data_AF-A0A0K0EQV5-F1
#
_entry.id   AF-A0A0K0EQV5-F1
#
_cell.length_a   1.000
_cell.length_b   1.000
_cell.length_c   1.000
_cell.angle_alpha   90.00
_cell.angle_beta   90.00
_cell.angle_gamma   90.00
#
_symmetry.space_group_name_H-M   'P 1'
#
loop_
_entity.id
_entity.type
_entity.pdbx_description
1 polymer ?
#
loop_
_entity_poly.entity_id
_entity_poly.type
_entity_poly.pdbx_seq_one_letter_code
_entity_poly.pdbx_strand_id
1 'polypeptide(L)'
;MKVLCCIIFLYSIVTLLYANCNVEKFYALEGRKTVGSNNVTCPNKSDNCALLIANIPEFFVGQYQDCSSNIFDFIQNTLYDKRPDLKIELESDQFIDKTKVNCNKNSITQKSGPFLPSNYSIFLSCAPLGQDPSTQNAPNLPPLPSSKPLQNCDLGNGKSIICTEGYCTFFEYSINNTNTFSTSSGYYYGCPNGLFDTMSNLVLNGSNSGADFSKLQDLSTVCVNQTTNLSFGAVGNYQYFYYINCNADGKAVVQNIPKLPPKLNPNSSKECPYEVSGYFANKTSQIKNKTIKCPENYCAYVDVKVLNVNGRFQGCPSSIQNIITEINKETKGALNNTLSSFINKCNKKTYEKVNIIDIVDIYMDCYDGDHPDMSGNSSSTLKISLLSFTILMAYFLRYI
;
A
#
# COMPACT_ATOMS: atom_id res chain seq x y z
N MET A 1 -5.96 -8.71 -74.49
CA MET A 1 -6.49 -9.39 -73.28
C MET A 1 -5.41 -9.69 -72.22
N LYS A 2 -4.22 -10.23 -72.57
CA LYS A 2 -3.15 -10.55 -71.59
C LYS A 2 -2.63 -9.35 -70.77
N VAL A 3 -2.49 -8.18 -71.38
CA VAL A 3 -1.99 -6.96 -70.71
C VAL A 3 -2.98 -6.45 -69.65
N LEU A 4 -4.28 -6.48 -69.92
CA LEU A 4 -5.32 -6.06 -68.97
C LEU A 4 -5.35 -6.97 -67.73
N CYS A 5 -5.19 -8.29 -67.93
CA CYS A 5 -5.06 -9.23 -66.82
C CYS A 5 -3.83 -8.93 -65.95
N CYS A 6 -2.68 -8.63 -66.55
CA CYS A 6 -1.47 -8.26 -65.77
C CYS A 6 -1.67 -6.97 -64.98
N ILE A 7 -2.33 -5.96 -65.54
CA ILE A 7 -2.61 -4.70 -64.84
C ILE A 7 -3.58 -4.93 -63.67
N ILE A 8 -4.65 -5.70 -63.87
CA ILE A 8 -5.60 -6.04 -62.80
C ILE A 8 -4.91 -6.87 -61.70
N PHE A 9 -4.03 -7.81 -62.07
CA PHE A 9 -3.28 -8.63 -61.12
C PHE A 9 -2.24 -7.82 -60.33
N LEU A 10 -1.56 -6.87 -60.97
CA LEU A 10 -0.68 -5.91 -60.29
C LEU A 10 -1.48 -5.00 -59.36
N TYR A 11 -2.65 -4.53 -59.79
CA TYR A 11 -3.52 -3.68 -58.96
C TYR A 11 -4.04 -4.44 -57.75
N SER A 12 -4.46 -5.71 -57.91
CA SER A 12 -4.92 -6.53 -56.79
C SER A 12 -3.79 -6.87 -55.82
N ILE A 13 -2.56 -7.13 -56.30
CA ILE A 13 -1.37 -7.28 -55.45
C ILE A 13 -1.08 -5.99 -54.69
N VAL A 14 -1.14 -4.83 -55.35
CA VAL A 14 -0.91 -3.52 -54.70
C VAL A 14 -1.99 -3.23 -53.65
N THR A 15 -3.25 -3.58 -53.89
CA THR A 15 -4.31 -3.41 -52.88
C THR A 15 -4.21 -4.41 -51.72
N LEU A 16 -3.71 -5.64 -51.95
CA LEU A 16 -3.41 -6.58 -50.86
C LEU A 16 -2.19 -6.16 -50.02
N LEU A 17 -1.31 -5.31 -50.56
CA LEU A 17 -0.13 -4.80 -49.85
C LEU A 17 -0.46 -3.67 -48.86
N TYR A 18 -1.64 -3.05 -48.96
CA TYR A 18 -2.12 -2.05 -48.00
C TYR A 18 -3.19 -2.65 -47.09
N ALA A 19 -2.83 -3.76 -46.43
CA ALA A 19 -3.65 -4.30 -45.37
C ALA A 19 -3.59 -3.33 -44.16
N ASN A 20 -4.76 -2.83 -43.76
CA ASN A 20 -4.92 -1.85 -42.69
C ASN A 20 -5.13 -2.56 -41.35
N CYS A 21 -4.78 -1.87 -40.26
CA CYS A 21 -5.23 -2.23 -38.92
C CYS A 21 -6.39 -1.34 -38.53
N ASN A 22 -7.43 -1.95 -37.98
CA ASN A 22 -8.48 -1.21 -37.29
C ASN A 22 -7.87 -0.69 -35.99
N VAL A 23 -7.70 0.63 -35.88
CA VAL A 23 -7.29 1.27 -34.63
C VAL A 23 -8.53 1.47 -33.80
N GLU A 24 -8.52 0.92 -32.58
CA GLU A 24 -9.59 1.08 -31.61
C GLU A 24 -8.98 1.47 -30.26
N LYS A 25 -9.39 2.63 -29.74
CA LYS A 25 -8.96 3.15 -28.45
C LYS A 25 -10.18 3.23 -27.57
N PHE A 26 -10.24 2.41 -26.53
CA PHE A 26 -11.30 2.46 -25.53
C PHE A 26 -10.69 2.18 -24.15
N TYR A 27 -10.09 3.20 -23.56
CA TYR A 27 -9.40 3.09 -22.28
C TYR A 27 -9.49 4.37 -21.44
N ALA A 28 -9.21 4.23 -20.15
CA ALA A 28 -8.91 5.33 -19.25
C ALA A 28 -7.44 5.26 -18.84
N LEU A 29 -6.72 6.38 -18.94
CA LEU A 29 -5.33 6.55 -18.50
C LEU A 29 -5.28 7.73 -17.53
N GLU A 30 -4.87 7.49 -16.28
CA GLU A 30 -4.83 8.47 -15.18
C GLU A 30 -6.17 9.23 -15.05
N GLY A 31 -7.30 8.52 -15.17
CA GLY A 31 -8.64 9.11 -15.12
C GLY A 31 -9.12 9.81 -16.40
N ARG A 32 -8.26 9.98 -17.42
CA ARG A 32 -8.66 10.52 -18.73
C ARG A 32 -9.18 9.42 -19.63
N LYS A 33 -10.43 9.56 -20.07
CA LYS A 33 -11.08 8.61 -20.98
C LYS A 33 -10.71 8.94 -22.43
N THR A 34 -10.26 7.93 -23.17
CA THR A 34 -9.99 7.99 -24.60
C THR A 34 -10.92 7.02 -25.32
N VAL A 35 -11.74 7.55 -26.22
CA VAL A 35 -12.61 6.75 -27.11
C VAL A 35 -12.39 7.21 -28.55
N GLY A 36 -12.06 6.27 -29.44
CA GLY A 36 -11.93 6.56 -30.86
C GLY A 36 -11.70 5.30 -31.68
N SER A 37 -12.14 5.32 -32.93
CA SER A 37 -11.90 4.27 -33.89
C SER A 37 -11.57 4.88 -35.24
N ASN A 38 -10.50 4.41 -35.88
CA ASN A 38 -10.07 4.81 -37.21
C ASN A 38 -9.37 3.63 -37.88
N ASN A 39 -9.36 3.57 -39.21
CA ASN A 39 -8.54 2.60 -39.93
C ASN A 39 -7.21 3.23 -40.32
N VAL A 40 -6.10 2.57 -39.99
CA VAL A 40 -4.75 3.10 -40.21
C VAL A 40 -3.90 2.06 -40.91
N THR A 41 -3.12 2.50 -41.89
CA THR A 41 -2.09 1.67 -42.52
C THR A 41 -0.83 1.70 -41.67
N CYS A 42 -0.30 0.54 -41.29
CA CYS A 42 0.94 0.50 -40.52
C CYS A 42 2.12 0.98 -41.36
N PRO A 43 3.01 1.82 -40.79
CA PRO A 43 4.12 2.39 -41.54
C PRO A 43 5.14 1.31 -41.95
N ASN A 44 5.32 0.28 -41.12
CA ASN A 44 6.21 -0.83 -41.39
C ASN A 44 5.45 -2.03 -41.94
N LYS A 45 5.92 -2.60 -43.06
CA LYS A 45 5.31 -3.80 -43.66
C LYS A 45 5.42 -5.07 -42.78
N SER A 46 6.32 -5.05 -41.80
CA SER A 46 6.49 -6.13 -40.83
C SER A 46 5.70 -5.90 -39.54
N ASP A 47 4.99 -4.77 -39.40
CA ASP A 47 4.11 -4.59 -38.25
C ASP A 47 2.88 -5.48 -38.38
N ASN A 48 2.45 -6.01 -37.24
CA ASN A 48 1.19 -6.71 -37.08
C ASN A 48 0.14 -5.76 -36.49
N CYS A 49 -1.13 -6.10 -36.65
CA CYS A 49 -2.16 -5.50 -35.80
C CYS A 49 -2.01 -6.08 -34.40
N ALA A 50 -2.00 -5.24 -33.38
CA ALA A 50 -1.84 -5.63 -31.99
C ALA A 50 -2.96 -5.05 -31.15
N LEU A 51 -3.46 -5.84 -30.21
CA LEU A 51 -4.48 -5.47 -29.24
C LEU A 51 -3.90 -5.62 -27.83
N LEU A 52 -3.84 -4.51 -27.11
CA LEU A 52 -3.55 -4.44 -25.69
C LEU A 52 -4.88 -4.37 -24.92
N ILE A 53 -5.08 -5.29 -23.98
CA ILE A 53 -6.15 -5.24 -22.98
C ILE A 53 -5.47 -5.25 -21.62
N ALA A 54 -5.70 -4.24 -20.79
CA ALA A 54 -5.09 -4.20 -19.47
C ALA A 54 -5.98 -3.55 -18.42
N ASN A 55 -5.77 -3.98 -17.19
CA ASN A 55 -6.30 -3.38 -15.97
C ASN A 55 -5.12 -3.20 -15.00
N ILE A 56 -4.61 -1.98 -14.93
CA ILE A 56 -3.60 -1.51 -13.98
C ILE A 56 -4.32 -0.51 -13.08
N PRO A 57 -4.71 -0.91 -11.85
CA PRO A 57 -5.60 -0.13 -10.99
C PRO A 57 -5.12 1.32 -10.78
N GLU A 58 -6.07 2.26 -10.79
CA GLU A 58 -5.85 3.71 -10.72
C GLU A 58 -4.93 4.34 -11.80
N PHE A 59 -4.48 3.55 -12.77
CA PHE A 59 -3.55 4.01 -13.79
C PHE A 59 -4.07 3.81 -15.20
N PHE A 60 -4.27 2.58 -15.65
CA PHE A 60 -4.74 2.26 -17.00
C PHE A 60 -5.79 1.17 -16.96
N VAL A 61 -6.94 1.38 -17.60
CA VAL A 61 -7.93 0.31 -17.79
C VAL A 61 -8.57 0.43 -19.15
N GLY A 62 -8.64 -0.65 -19.91
CA GLY A 62 -9.29 -0.65 -21.22
C GLY A 62 -8.57 -1.46 -22.28
N GLN A 63 -8.92 -1.14 -23.51
CA GLN A 63 -8.36 -1.73 -24.72
C GLN A 63 -7.73 -0.68 -25.64
N TYR A 64 -6.61 -1.05 -26.26
CA TYR A 64 -5.95 -0.28 -27.29
C TYR A 64 -5.49 -1.23 -28.41
N GLN A 65 -6.13 -1.13 -29.57
CA GLN A 65 -5.73 -1.78 -30.81
C GLN A 65 -5.02 -0.79 -31.74
N ASP A 66 -3.85 -1.16 -32.26
CA ASP A 66 -3.05 -0.37 -33.21
C ASP A 66 -2.02 -1.26 -33.91
N CYS A 67 -1.16 -0.67 -34.73
CA CYS A 67 0.07 -1.32 -35.19
C CYS A 67 0.95 -1.73 -33.99
N SER A 68 1.61 -2.88 -34.09
CA SER A 68 2.43 -3.43 -33.00
C SER A 68 3.49 -2.46 -32.48
N SER A 69 4.18 -1.73 -33.38
CA SER A 69 5.09 -0.65 -33.02
C SER A 69 4.46 0.40 -32.10
N ASN A 70 3.29 0.94 -32.45
CA ASN A 70 2.56 1.91 -31.64
C ASN A 70 2.14 1.35 -30.27
N ILE A 71 1.74 0.09 -30.20
CA ILE A 71 1.39 -0.56 -28.93
C ILE A 71 2.64 -0.71 -28.04
N PHE A 72 3.77 -1.14 -28.60
CA PHE A 72 5.01 -1.23 -27.83
C PHE A 72 5.51 0.14 -27.36
N ASP A 73 5.44 1.14 -28.22
CA ASP A 73 5.77 2.53 -27.87
C ASP A 73 4.84 3.07 -26.79
N PHE A 74 3.54 2.74 -26.82
CA PHE A 74 2.61 3.10 -25.76
C PHE A 74 2.99 2.46 -24.43
N ILE A 75 3.32 1.17 -24.42
CA ILE A 75 3.75 0.50 -23.18
C ILE A 75 5.05 1.12 -22.65
N GLN A 76 6.05 1.30 -23.51
CA GLN A 76 7.38 1.76 -23.09
C GLN A 76 7.43 3.25 -22.76
N ASN A 77 6.78 4.11 -23.55
CA ASN A 77 6.89 5.57 -23.43
C ASN A 77 5.68 6.21 -22.72
N THR A 78 4.61 5.46 -22.47
CA THR A 78 3.46 5.94 -21.70
C THR A 78 3.30 5.19 -20.39
N LEU A 79 3.22 3.86 -20.42
CA LEU A 79 2.97 3.11 -19.19
C LEU A 79 4.20 3.08 -18.28
N TYR A 80 5.37 2.72 -18.80
CA TYR A 80 6.60 2.63 -18.01
C TYR A 80 7.12 3.98 -17.52
N ASP A 81 7.03 5.02 -18.36
CA ASP A 81 7.49 6.37 -17.97
C ASP A 81 6.67 6.96 -16.82
N LYS A 82 5.37 6.64 -16.77
CA LYS A 82 4.45 7.13 -15.72
C LYS A 82 4.40 6.23 -14.49
N ARG A 83 4.71 4.95 -14.62
CA ARG A 83 4.76 3.96 -13.53
C ARG A 83 6.05 3.14 -13.62
N PRO A 84 7.18 3.68 -13.12
CA PRO A 84 8.47 2.99 -13.17
C PRO A 84 8.49 1.67 -12.39
N ASP A 85 7.63 1.51 -11.39
CA ASP A 85 7.43 0.26 -10.68
C ASP A 85 6.82 -0.84 -11.56
N LEU A 86 5.90 -0.49 -12.48
CA LEU A 86 5.38 -1.41 -13.49
C LEU A 86 6.49 -1.86 -14.44
N LYS A 87 7.38 -0.93 -14.82
CA LYS A 87 8.54 -1.24 -15.66
C LYS A 87 9.41 -2.30 -15.00
N ILE A 88 9.78 -2.10 -13.74
CA ILE A 88 10.62 -3.04 -12.98
C ILE A 88 9.97 -4.43 -12.93
N GLU A 89 8.68 -4.48 -12.61
CA GLU A 89 7.92 -5.74 -12.54
C GLU A 89 7.92 -6.47 -13.90
N LEU A 90 7.62 -5.78 -15.01
CA LEU A 90 7.52 -6.40 -16.33
C LEU A 90 8.89 -6.71 -16.97
N GLU A 91 9.91 -5.90 -16.70
CA GLU A 91 11.28 -6.15 -17.19
C GLU A 91 11.93 -7.35 -16.49
N SER A 92 11.60 -7.60 -15.22
CA SER A 92 12.07 -8.79 -14.48
C SER A 92 11.71 -10.10 -15.20
N ASP A 93 10.60 -10.09 -15.94
CA ASP A 93 10.09 -11.21 -16.71
C ASP A 93 10.44 -11.16 -18.19
N GLN A 94 11.22 -10.16 -18.63
CA GLN A 94 11.49 -9.89 -20.06
C GLN A 94 10.19 -9.76 -20.87
N PHE A 95 9.16 -9.14 -20.29
CA PHE A 95 7.81 -9.12 -20.86
C PHE A 95 7.80 -8.55 -22.29
N ILE A 96 8.45 -7.40 -22.53
CA ILE A 96 8.48 -6.77 -23.85
C ILE A 96 9.13 -7.67 -24.90
N ASP A 97 10.28 -8.28 -24.59
CA ASP A 97 10.99 -9.12 -25.55
C ASP A 97 10.22 -10.38 -25.89
N LYS A 98 9.66 -11.06 -24.86
CA LYS A 98 8.76 -12.20 -25.06
C LYS A 98 7.53 -11.82 -25.89
N THR A 99 6.97 -10.64 -25.62
CA THR A 99 5.78 -10.15 -26.32
C THR A 99 6.07 -9.81 -27.77
N LYS A 100 7.22 -9.20 -28.09
CA LYS A 100 7.66 -8.97 -29.48
C LYS A 100 7.82 -10.29 -30.24
N VAL A 101 8.47 -11.29 -29.63
CA VAL A 101 8.63 -12.63 -30.23
C VAL A 101 7.28 -13.30 -30.48
N ASN A 102 6.36 -13.24 -29.51
CA ASN A 102 5.02 -13.81 -29.66
C ASN A 102 4.17 -13.05 -30.67
N CYS A 103 4.32 -11.72 -30.73
CA CYS A 103 3.62 -10.87 -31.67
C CYS A 103 3.97 -11.24 -33.12
N ASN A 104 5.26 -11.48 -33.41
CA ASN A 104 5.72 -11.97 -34.71
C ASN A 104 5.15 -13.34 -35.10
N LYS A 105 4.74 -14.13 -34.11
CA LYS A 105 4.09 -15.44 -34.28
C LYS A 105 2.57 -15.36 -34.28
N ASN A 106 1.98 -14.16 -34.22
CA ASN A 106 0.55 -13.93 -34.06
C ASN A 106 -0.03 -14.66 -32.83
N SER A 107 0.71 -14.61 -31.74
CA SER A 107 0.38 -15.29 -30.49
C SER A 107 0.02 -14.30 -29.39
N ILE A 108 -0.51 -14.84 -28.30
CA ILE A 108 -0.96 -14.09 -27.13
C ILE A 108 0.15 -14.09 -26.08
N THR A 109 0.36 -12.95 -25.44
CA THR A 109 1.10 -12.83 -24.19
C THR A 109 0.18 -12.28 -23.11
N GLN A 110 0.22 -12.88 -21.93
CA GLN A 110 -0.51 -12.41 -20.77
C GLN A 110 0.39 -12.39 -19.54
N LYS A 111 0.19 -11.41 -18.67
CA LYS A 111 0.87 -11.29 -17.39
C LYS A 111 -0.10 -10.68 -16.38
N SER A 112 -0.04 -11.18 -15.15
CA SER A 112 -0.71 -10.60 -13.99
C SER A 112 0.19 -10.73 -12.78
N GLY A 113 -0.05 -9.89 -11.78
CA GLY A 113 0.73 -9.89 -10.56
C GLY A 113 0.21 -8.90 -9.53
N PRO A 114 0.78 -8.94 -8.32
CA PRO A 114 0.51 -7.94 -7.30
C PRO A 114 1.05 -6.57 -7.74
N PHE A 115 0.29 -5.51 -7.46
CA PHE A 115 0.70 -4.14 -7.72
C PHE A 115 -0.03 -3.19 -6.76
N LEU A 116 0.40 -1.93 -6.69
CA LEU A 116 -0.29 -0.90 -5.92
C LEU A 116 -1.24 -0.11 -6.83
N PRO A 117 -2.52 0.05 -6.46
CA PRO A 117 -3.17 -0.36 -5.20
C PRO A 117 -3.71 -1.79 -5.14
N SER A 118 -3.77 -2.49 -6.27
CA SER A 118 -4.34 -3.84 -6.38
C SER A 118 -3.62 -4.60 -7.50
N ASN A 119 -3.95 -5.87 -7.70
CA ASN A 119 -3.37 -6.69 -8.77
C ASN A 119 -3.62 -6.07 -10.15
N TYR A 120 -2.62 -6.21 -11.02
CA TYR A 120 -2.73 -5.81 -12.42
C TYR A 120 -2.92 -7.03 -13.33
N SER A 121 -3.45 -6.77 -14.53
CA SER A 121 -3.45 -7.72 -15.63
C SER A 121 -3.15 -7.00 -16.95
N ILE A 122 -2.31 -7.62 -17.78
CA ILE A 122 -1.97 -7.18 -19.13
C ILE A 122 -2.10 -8.38 -20.06
N PHE A 123 -2.81 -8.17 -21.16
CA PHE A 123 -3.01 -9.11 -22.25
C PHE A 123 -2.64 -8.41 -23.55
N LEU A 124 -1.82 -9.05 -24.38
CA LEU A 124 -1.47 -8.58 -25.70
C LEU A 124 -1.63 -9.71 -26.71
N SER A 125 -2.34 -9.43 -27.80
CA SER A 125 -2.56 -10.34 -28.91
C SER A 125 -2.14 -9.65 -30.21
N CYS A 126 -1.54 -10.39 -31.14
CA CYS A 126 -1.20 -9.85 -32.46
C CYS A 126 -1.79 -10.71 -33.58
N ALA A 127 -2.10 -10.07 -34.70
CA ALA A 127 -2.55 -10.70 -35.92
C ALA A 127 -1.87 -10.07 -37.15
N PRO A 128 -1.77 -10.80 -38.28
CA PRO A 128 -1.28 -10.22 -39.52
C PRO A 128 -2.10 -9.00 -39.93
N LEU A 129 -1.51 -8.10 -40.71
CA LEU A 129 -2.23 -6.95 -41.27
C LEU A 129 -3.53 -7.38 -41.97
N GLY A 130 -4.60 -6.60 -41.78
CA GLY A 130 -5.92 -6.90 -42.33
C GLY A 130 -6.72 -7.96 -41.57
N GLN A 131 -6.19 -8.47 -40.46
CA GLN A 131 -6.92 -9.34 -39.53
C GLN A 131 -6.99 -8.68 -38.14
N ASP A 132 -8.11 -8.89 -37.46
CA ASP A 132 -8.27 -8.42 -36.09
C ASP A 132 -7.55 -9.38 -35.11
N PRO A 133 -6.81 -8.85 -34.12
CA PRO A 133 -6.21 -9.66 -33.07
C PRO A 133 -7.26 -10.45 -32.27
N SER A 134 -6.88 -11.64 -31.82
CA SER A 134 -7.77 -12.48 -31.00
C SER A 134 -7.98 -11.87 -29.61
N THR A 135 -9.23 -11.82 -29.16
CA THR A 135 -9.64 -11.52 -27.78
C THR A 135 -9.86 -12.79 -26.94
N GLN A 136 -9.57 -13.97 -27.50
CA GLN A 136 -9.75 -15.24 -26.79
C GLN A 136 -8.88 -15.26 -25.53
N ASN A 137 -9.50 -15.56 -24.38
CA ASN A 137 -8.89 -15.56 -23.06
C ASN A 137 -8.44 -14.18 -22.55
N ALA A 138 -8.86 -13.08 -23.19
CA ALA A 138 -8.65 -11.76 -22.64
C ALA A 138 -9.32 -11.64 -21.25
N PRO A 139 -8.70 -10.96 -20.28
CA PRO A 139 -9.29 -10.78 -18.97
C PRO A 139 -10.54 -9.91 -19.06
N ASN A 140 -11.55 -10.20 -18.23
CA ASN A 140 -12.70 -9.33 -18.07
C ASN A 140 -12.25 -7.97 -17.52
N LEU A 141 -12.54 -6.91 -18.25
CA LEU A 141 -12.28 -5.55 -17.78
C LEU A 141 -13.45 -5.04 -16.94
N PRO A 142 -13.19 -4.27 -15.87
CA PRO A 142 -14.25 -3.52 -15.22
C PRO A 142 -14.77 -2.42 -16.18
N PRO A 143 -15.97 -1.88 -15.93
CA PRO A 143 -16.48 -0.76 -16.71
C PRO A 143 -15.50 0.41 -16.72
N LEU A 144 -15.31 1.06 -17.88
CA LEU A 144 -14.45 2.24 -17.94
C LEU A 144 -14.95 3.30 -16.94
N PRO A 145 -14.07 3.82 -16.07
CA PRO A 145 -14.46 4.87 -15.15
C PRO A 145 -14.93 6.10 -15.91
N SER A 146 -15.94 6.78 -15.36
CA SER A 146 -16.34 8.09 -15.88
C SER A 146 -15.23 9.10 -15.65
N SER A 147 -15.12 10.10 -16.54
CA SER A 147 -14.20 11.22 -16.33
C SER A 147 -14.56 11.94 -15.05
N LYS A 148 -13.61 12.00 -14.12
CA LYS A 148 -13.75 12.75 -12.87
C LYS A 148 -13.36 14.22 -13.10
N PRO A 149 -13.92 15.16 -12.31
CA PRO A 149 -13.45 16.54 -12.34
C PRO A 149 -11.94 16.61 -12.06
N LEU A 150 -11.24 17.50 -12.77
CA LEU A 150 -9.83 17.76 -12.49
C LEU A 150 -9.69 18.34 -11.09
N GLN A 151 -8.78 17.78 -10.29
CA GLN A 151 -8.56 18.26 -8.93
C GLN A 151 -7.23 19.00 -8.84
N ASN A 152 -7.24 20.19 -8.24
CA ASN A 152 -6.03 20.96 -7.96
C ASN A 152 -5.52 20.64 -6.55
N CYS A 153 -4.29 20.17 -6.43
CA CYS A 153 -3.62 19.86 -5.17
C CYS A 153 -2.52 20.89 -4.91
N ASP A 154 -2.66 21.64 -3.82
CA ASP A 154 -1.75 22.71 -3.46
C ASP A 154 -0.52 22.14 -2.75
N LEU A 155 0.62 22.10 -3.45
CA LEU A 155 1.89 21.60 -2.94
C LEU A 155 2.54 22.58 -1.94
N GLY A 156 1.89 23.71 -1.65
CA GLY A 156 2.43 24.81 -0.88
C GLY A 156 3.38 25.67 -1.71
N ASN A 157 3.82 26.79 -1.13
CA ASN A 157 4.75 27.75 -1.76
C ASN A 157 4.26 28.26 -3.14
N GLY A 158 2.93 28.34 -3.33
CA GLY A 158 2.33 28.77 -4.59
C GLY A 158 2.44 27.77 -5.74
N LYS A 159 2.87 26.53 -5.47
CA LYS A 159 2.91 25.45 -6.45
C LYS A 159 1.67 24.58 -6.30
N SER A 160 1.08 24.18 -7.41
CA SER A 160 -0.01 23.22 -7.41
C SER A 160 0.16 22.20 -8.53
N ILE A 161 -0.42 21.02 -8.34
CA ILE A 161 -0.47 19.94 -9.33
C ILE A 161 -1.93 19.61 -9.64
N ILE A 162 -2.22 19.39 -10.91
CA ILE A 162 -3.56 18.99 -11.36
C ILE A 162 -3.60 17.46 -11.46
N CYS A 163 -4.46 16.83 -10.68
CA CYS A 163 -4.69 15.38 -10.69
C CYS A 163 -5.93 15.07 -11.52
N THR A 164 -5.74 14.25 -12.54
CA THR A 164 -6.78 13.85 -13.50
C THR A 164 -7.59 12.66 -13.00
N GLU A 165 -7.09 11.98 -11.98
CA GLU A 165 -7.78 10.95 -11.20
C GLU A 165 -8.87 11.51 -10.29
N GLY A 166 -8.91 12.85 -10.13
CA GLY A 166 -9.99 13.59 -9.48
C GLY A 166 -9.91 13.69 -7.95
N TYR A 167 -8.76 13.39 -7.36
CA TYR A 167 -8.52 13.57 -5.93
C TYR A 167 -7.04 13.81 -5.62
N CYS A 168 -6.78 14.37 -4.45
CA CYS A 168 -5.43 14.56 -3.92
C CYS A 168 -5.11 13.48 -2.89
N THR A 169 -3.82 13.31 -2.62
CA THR A 169 -3.32 12.37 -1.62
C THR A 169 -2.31 13.04 -0.69
N PHE A 170 -2.33 12.63 0.57
CA PHE A 170 -1.28 12.87 1.55
C PHE A 170 -0.90 11.52 2.15
N PHE A 171 0.39 11.23 2.21
CA PHE A 171 0.93 10.03 2.84
C PHE A 171 2.15 10.42 3.65
N GLU A 172 2.23 9.96 4.89
CA GLU A 172 3.39 10.16 5.75
C GLU A 172 3.76 8.83 6.36
N TYR A 173 5.06 8.54 6.43
CA TYR A 173 5.57 7.33 7.04
C TYR A 173 6.73 7.61 7.99
N SER A 174 6.83 6.75 9.00
CA SER A 174 7.97 6.62 9.89
C SER A 174 8.22 5.13 10.12
N ILE A 175 9.40 4.65 9.77
CA ILE A 175 9.83 3.27 9.94
C ILE A 175 11.08 3.27 10.81
N ASN A 176 10.93 2.75 12.02
CA ASN A 176 11.96 2.62 13.02
C ASN A 176 12.63 1.26 12.90
N ASN A 177 13.94 1.23 12.70
CA ASN A 177 14.75 0.03 12.84
C ASN A 177 15.21 -0.10 14.30
N THR A 178 14.60 -1.02 15.03
CA THR A 178 14.88 -1.23 16.46
C THR A 178 16.24 -1.86 16.73
N ASN A 179 16.88 -2.44 15.71
CA ASN A 179 18.22 -3.01 15.83
C ASN A 179 19.32 -1.95 15.66
N THR A 180 19.14 -1.00 14.73
CA THR A 180 20.15 0.03 14.44
C THR A 180 19.83 1.40 15.06
N PHE A 181 18.67 1.54 15.71
CA PHE A 181 18.18 2.82 16.24
C PHE A 181 18.11 3.93 15.20
N SER A 182 17.81 3.55 13.97
CA SER A 182 17.60 4.49 12.87
C SER A 182 16.12 4.59 12.55
N THR A 183 15.71 5.77 12.05
CA THR A 183 14.37 5.99 11.55
C THR A 183 14.45 6.45 10.11
N SER A 184 13.77 5.73 9.22
CA SER A 184 13.44 6.21 7.88
C SER A 184 12.09 6.92 7.96
N SER A 185 12.00 8.14 7.47
CA SER A 185 10.76 8.91 7.49
C SER A 185 10.62 9.70 6.20
N GLY A 186 9.39 9.88 5.73
CA GLY A 186 9.12 10.68 4.57
C GLY A 186 7.63 10.98 4.45
N TYR A 187 7.30 11.83 3.49
CA TYR A 187 5.93 12.12 3.14
C TYR A 187 5.81 12.31 1.63
N TYR A 188 4.58 12.14 1.14
CA TYR A 188 4.16 12.45 -0.22
C TYR A 188 2.88 13.28 -0.15
N TYR A 189 2.80 14.29 -1.00
CA TYR A 189 1.57 15.02 -1.24
C TYR A 189 1.44 15.29 -2.74
N GLY A 190 0.29 14.96 -3.33
CA GLY A 190 0.08 15.13 -4.76
C GLY A 190 -1.03 14.25 -5.32
N CYS A 191 -0.74 13.62 -6.46
CA CYS A 191 -1.69 12.77 -7.18
C CYS A 191 -1.56 11.29 -6.80
N PRO A 192 -2.62 10.49 -7.01
CA PRO A 192 -2.61 9.06 -6.68
C PRO A 192 -1.49 8.26 -7.33
N ASN A 193 -1.19 8.47 -8.62
CA ASN A 193 -0.12 7.71 -9.27
C ASN A 193 1.25 7.98 -8.65
N GLY A 194 1.58 9.24 -8.35
CA GLY A 194 2.85 9.56 -7.67
C GLY A 194 2.92 9.04 -6.23
N LEU A 195 1.77 8.88 -5.56
CA LEU A 195 1.70 8.20 -4.28
C LEU A 195 2.09 6.72 -4.41
N PHE A 196 1.49 6.01 -5.37
CA PHE A 196 1.77 4.58 -5.57
C PHE A 196 3.23 4.35 -5.96
N ASP A 197 3.81 5.21 -6.80
CA ASP A 197 5.25 5.18 -7.09
C ASP A 197 6.09 5.40 -5.83
N THR A 198 5.70 6.34 -4.96
CA THR A 198 6.41 6.58 -3.69
C THR A 198 6.38 5.36 -2.78
N MET A 199 5.21 4.71 -2.67
CA MET A 199 5.05 3.48 -1.90
C MET A 199 5.86 2.32 -2.51
N SER A 200 5.82 2.15 -3.84
CA SER A 200 6.60 1.13 -4.54
C SER A 200 8.10 1.33 -4.35
N ASN A 201 8.59 2.57 -4.45
CA ASN A 201 9.99 2.90 -4.19
C ASN A 201 10.40 2.56 -2.74
N LEU A 202 9.50 2.74 -1.78
CA LEU A 202 9.74 2.38 -0.38
C LEU A 202 9.94 0.86 -0.21
N VAL A 203 9.24 0.03 -0.99
CA VAL A 203 9.43 -1.44 -1.04
C VAL A 203 10.71 -1.80 -1.80
N LEU A 204 10.93 -1.20 -2.96
CA LEU A 204 12.03 -1.52 -3.87
C LEU A 204 13.41 -1.13 -3.33
N ASN A 205 13.49 -0.15 -2.44
CA ASN A 205 14.71 0.19 -1.70
C ASN A 205 15.18 -0.94 -0.74
N GLY A 206 14.51 -2.09 -0.78
CA GLY A 206 14.98 -3.38 -0.29
C GLY A 206 14.38 -3.75 1.06
N SER A 207 14.57 -5.01 1.46
CA SER A 207 14.13 -5.58 2.74
C SER A 207 14.70 -4.88 4.00
N ASN A 208 15.63 -3.94 3.81
CA ASN A 208 16.17 -3.08 4.86
C ASN A 208 15.33 -1.81 5.11
N SER A 209 14.33 -1.50 4.28
CA SER A 209 13.46 -0.35 4.52
C SER A 209 12.45 -0.60 5.64
N GLY A 210 12.18 -1.87 5.95
CA GLY A 210 11.12 -2.28 6.87
C GLY A 210 9.71 -2.11 6.30
N ALA A 211 9.58 -1.69 5.03
CA ALA A 211 8.31 -1.58 4.35
C ALA A 211 7.85 -2.93 3.82
N ASP A 212 6.60 -3.28 4.12
CA ASP A 212 5.98 -4.52 3.68
C ASP A 212 4.96 -4.22 2.58
N PHE A 213 5.09 -4.93 1.45
CA PHE A 213 4.24 -4.72 0.29
C PHE A 213 2.77 -4.94 0.61
N SER A 214 2.42 -5.99 1.36
CA SER A 214 1.01 -6.28 1.70
C SER A 214 0.40 -5.15 2.53
N LYS A 215 1.17 -4.59 3.48
CA LYS A 215 0.71 -3.45 4.30
C LYS A 215 0.54 -2.17 3.50
N LEU A 216 1.43 -1.90 2.55
CA LEU A 216 1.27 -0.75 1.66
C LEU A 216 0.14 -0.96 0.64
N GLN A 217 -0.13 -2.20 0.22
CA GLN A 217 -1.27 -2.53 -0.64
C GLN A 217 -2.60 -2.31 0.08
N ASP A 218 -2.73 -2.77 1.33
CA ASP A 218 -3.90 -2.49 2.17
C ASP A 218 -4.11 -0.97 2.32
N LEU A 219 -3.03 -0.23 2.59
CA LEU A 219 -3.07 1.22 2.78
C LEU A 219 -3.41 1.97 1.49
N SER A 220 -2.89 1.54 0.35
CA SER A 220 -3.20 2.15 -0.95
C SER A 220 -4.67 1.94 -1.34
N THR A 221 -5.29 0.81 -0.97
CA THR A 221 -6.73 0.56 -1.17
C THR A 221 -7.61 1.55 -0.40
N VAL A 222 -7.20 1.96 0.82
CA VAL A 222 -7.87 3.04 1.58
C VAL A 222 -7.91 4.33 0.76
N CYS A 223 -6.83 4.63 0.03
CA CYS A 223 -6.70 5.83 -0.77
C CYS A 223 -7.65 5.85 -1.98
N VAL A 224 -7.79 4.72 -2.67
CA VAL A 224 -8.75 4.55 -3.77
C VAL A 224 -10.18 4.87 -3.32
N ASN A 225 -10.51 4.48 -2.09
CA ASN A 225 -11.79 4.78 -1.46
C ASN A 225 -11.94 6.23 -0.98
N GLN A 226 -10.91 7.08 -1.17
CA GLN A 226 -10.87 8.48 -0.75
C GLN A 226 -11.15 8.63 0.75
N THR A 227 -10.47 7.81 1.55
CA THR A 227 -10.57 7.81 3.01
C THR A 227 -9.23 8.09 3.67
N THR A 228 -9.28 8.29 4.99
CA THR A 228 -8.13 8.50 5.85
C THR A 228 -7.86 7.24 6.66
N ASN A 229 -6.59 6.88 6.86
CA ASN A 229 -6.20 5.79 7.75
C ASN A 229 -4.87 6.10 8.45
N LEU A 230 -4.76 5.67 9.70
CA LEU A 230 -3.53 5.60 10.47
C LEU A 230 -3.26 4.12 10.78
N SER A 231 -2.19 3.58 10.20
CA SER A 231 -1.77 2.20 10.38
C SER A 231 -0.43 2.15 11.09
N PHE A 232 -0.26 1.15 11.94
CA PHE A 232 1.00 0.90 12.63
C PHE A 232 1.17 -0.60 12.86
N GLY A 233 2.41 -1.04 12.98
CA GLY A 233 2.73 -2.44 13.25
C GLY A 233 4.22 -2.71 13.23
N ALA A 234 4.59 -3.98 13.18
CA ALA A 234 5.99 -4.41 13.14
C ALA A 234 6.22 -5.52 12.11
N VAL A 235 7.41 -5.51 11.52
CA VAL A 235 7.92 -6.54 10.60
C VAL A 235 9.38 -6.82 10.96
N GLY A 236 9.63 -7.96 11.61
CA GLY A 236 10.97 -8.28 12.12
C GLY A 236 11.47 -7.24 13.13
N ASN A 237 12.61 -6.60 12.84
CA ASN A 237 13.18 -5.53 13.68
C ASN A 237 12.67 -4.12 13.31
N TYR A 238 11.64 -4.03 12.47
CA TYR A 238 11.10 -2.74 12.04
C TYR A 238 9.75 -2.50 12.69
N GLN A 239 9.54 -1.28 13.19
CA GLN A 239 8.23 -0.76 13.57
C GLN A 239 7.83 0.31 12.56
N TYR A 240 6.67 0.19 11.95
CA TYR A 240 6.19 1.16 10.96
C TYR A 240 4.98 1.92 11.49
N PHE A 241 4.88 3.18 11.07
CA PHE A 241 3.75 4.07 11.26
C PHE A 241 3.46 4.72 9.93
N TYR A 242 2.25 4.53 9.44
CA TYR A 242 1.79 5.06 8.16
C TYR A 242 0.52 5.86 8.40
N TYR A 243 0.51 7.09 7.92
CA TYR A 243 -0.70 7.89 7.82
C TYR A 243 -0.99 8.14 6.34
N ILE A 244 -2.24 7.95 5.95
CA ILE A 244 -2.71 8.27 4.60
C ILE A 244 -4.02 9.03 4.67
N ASN A 245 -4.18 10.02 3.80
CA ASN A 245 -5.42 10.75 3.61
C ASN A 245 -5.62 11.05 2.12
N CYS A 246 -6.71 10.56 1.56
CA CYS A 246 -7.04 10.79 0.16
C CYS A 246 -8.43 11.39 0.08
N ASN A 247 -8.58 12.49 -0.66
CA ASN A 247 -9.85 13.22 -0.71
C ASN A 247 -9.96 14.02 -2.02
N ALA A 248 -11.18 14.13 -2.54
CA ALA A 248 -11.48 15.03 -3.64
C ALA A 248 -11.22 16.50 -3.25
N ASP A 249 -11.42 16.90 -1.99
CA ASP A 249 -10.98 18.21 -1.51
C ASP A 249 -9.49 18.19 -1.17
N GLY A 250 -8.68 18.79 -2.05
CA GLY A 250 -7.23 18.94 -1.87
C GLY A 250 -6.79 19.69 -0.61
N LYS A 251 -7.67 20.47 0.02
CA LYS A 251 -7.39 21.10 1.32
C LYS A 251 -7.64 20.15 2.50
N ALA A 252 -8.61 19.25 2.37
CA ALA A 252 -8.97 18.30 3.43
C ALA A 252 -7.88 17.25 3.69
N VAL A 253 -7.10 16.89 2.65
CA VAL A 253 -6.04 15.88 2.77
C VAL A 253 -4.88 16.27 3.69
N VAL A 254 -4.61 17.57 3.85
CA VAL A 254 -3.55 18.09 4.74
C VAL A 254 -4.08 18.61 6.08
N GLN A 255 -5.39 18.51 6.31
CA GLN A 255 -5.99 18.89 7.58
C GLN A 255 -5.83 17.75 8.59
N ASN A 256 -5.54 18.13 9.84
CA ASN A 256 -5.49 17.20 10.98
C ASN A 256 -4.50 16.02 10.81
N ILE A 257 -3.36 16.25 10.15
CA ILE A 257 -2.29 15.25 10.04
C ILE A 257 -1.83 14.89 11.46
N PRO A 258 -1.93 13.61 11.89
CA PRO A 258 -1.51 13.19 13.21
C PRO A 258 0.02 13.25 13.31
N LYS A 259 0.53 13.57 14.51
CA LYS A 259 1.96 13.44 14.76
C LYS A 259 2.34 11.97 14.81
N LEU A 260 3.17 11.53 13.87
CA LEU A 260 3.78 10.21 13.94
C LEU A 260 4.78 10.13 15.11
N PRO A 261 5.05 8.92 15.63
CA PRO A 261 5.99 8.73 16.73
C PRO A 261 7.36 9.34 16.45
N PRO A 262 8.05 9.83 17.49
CA PRO A 262 9.35 10.47 17.34
C PRO A 262 10.38 9.50 16.75
N LYS A 263 11.33 10.07 16.00
CA LYS A 263 12.48 9.32 15.48
C LYS A 263 13.26 8.72 16.64
N LEU A 264 13.78 7.51 16.45
CA LEU A 264 14.74 6.92 17.38
C LEU A 264 15.98 7.83 17.43
N ASN A 265 16.32 8.29 18.63
CA ASN A 265 17.50 9.10 18.86
C ASN A 265 18.66 8.19 19.30
N PRO A 266 19.74 8.04 18.51
CA PRO A 266 20.89 7.22 18.90
C PRO A 266 21.69 7.82 20.07
N ASN A 267 21.52 9.11 20.39
CA ASN A 267 22.37 9.84 21.35
C ASN A 267 21.84 9.88 22.79
N SER A 268 20.63 9.40 23.04
CA SER A 268 20.12 9.19 24.38
C SER A 268 19.83 7.71 24.49
N SER A 269 20.68 6.94 25.17
CA SER A 269 20.55 5.49 25.15
C SER A 269 20.75 4.91 26.54
N LYS A 270 19.65 4.84 27.32
CA LYS A 270 19.65 3.87 28.42
C LYS A 270 19.60 2.48 27.79
N GLU A 271 20.50 1.59 28.20
CA GLU A 271 20.38 0.19 27.86
C GLU A 271 19.30 -0.45 28.74
N CYS A 272 18.26 -0.96 28.07
CA CYS A 272 17.13 -1.60 28.68
C CYS A 272 17.10 -3.08 28.33
N PRO A 273 16.68 -3.96 29.24
CA PRO A 273 16.29 -5.30 28.87
C PRO A 273 15.24 -5.28 27.76
N TYR A 274 15.37 -6.17 26.78
CA TYR A 274 14.41 -6.39 25.73
C TYR A 274 13.89 -7.82 25.78
N GLU A 275 12.59 -7.93 26.01
CA GLU A 275 11.86 -9.19 26.04
C GLU A 275 10.50 -8.99 25.37
N VAL A 276 10.13 -9.89 24.47
CA VAL A 276 8.75 -10.07 24.02
C VAL A 276 8.43 -11.56 24.11
N SER A 277 7.49 -11.90 24.99
CA SER A 277 7.08 -13.28 25.25
C SER A 277 5.57 -13.41 25.44
N GLY A 278 5.08 -14.65 25.29
CA GLY A 278 3.66 -14.99 25.48
C GLY A 278 2.74 -14.28 24.51
N TYR A 279 1.74 -13.55 25.02
CA TYR A 279 0.76 -12.78 24.24
C TYR A 279 1.39 -11.96 23.10
N PHE A 280 2.49 -11.25 23.38
CA PHE A 280 3.17 -10.43 22.37
C PHE A 280 3.96 -11.26 21.34
N ALA A 281 4.41 -12.45 21.71
CA ALA A 281 5.22 -13.32 20.86
C ALA A 281 4.39 -14.34 20.03
N ASN A 282 3.10 -14.47 20.29
CA ASN A 282 2.24 -15.14 19.30
C ASN A 282 2.06 -14.28 18.03
N LYS A 283 2.50 -13.01 18.08
CA LYS A 283 2.46 -12.06 16.95
C LYS A 283 3.83 -11.65 16.44
N THR A 284 4.90 -11.96 17.17
CA THR A 284 6.31 -11.66 16.82
C THR A 284 7.18 -12.84 17.26
N SER A 285 8.29 -13.16 16.60
CA SER A 285 9.16 -14.25 17.09
C SER A 285 9.58 -13.99 18.54
N GLN A 286 9.55 -15.00 19.42
CA GLN A 286 9.99 -14.84 20.81
C GLN A 286 11.42 -14.32 20.87
N ILE A 287 11.63 -13.22 21.59
CA ILE A 287 12.95 -12.66 21.86
C ILE A 287 13.08 -12.53 23.37
N LYS A 288 14.04 -13.26 23.94
CA LYS A 288 14.37 -13.21 25.37
C LYS A 288 15.83 -12.81 25.56
N ASN A 289 16.10 -12.08 26.65
CA ASN A 289 17.44 -11.75 27.14
C ASN A 289 18.31 -10.96 26.14
N LYS A 290 17.72 -10.00 25.42
CA LYS A 290 18.52 -9.00 24.70
C LYS A 290 18.55 -7.70 25.49
N THR A 291 19.48 -6.82 25.16
CA THR A 291 19.44 -5.42 25.56
C THR A 291 19.09 -4.57 24.34
N ILE A 292 18.38 -3.47 24.57
CA ILE A 292 17.98 -2.47 23.58
C ILE A 292 18.35 -1.09 24.12
N LYS A 293 18.82 -0.18 23.25
CA LYS A 293 19.13 1.19 23.61
C LYS A 293 17.90 2.08 23.43
N CYS A 294 17.36 2.62 24.50
CA CYS A 294 16.15 3.41 24.44
C CYS A 294 16.45 4.90 24.29
N PRO A 295 15.72 5.63 23.41
CA PRO A 295 15.87 7.08 23.27
C PRO A 295 15.58 7.79 24.59
N GLU A 296 14.78 7.19 25.47
CA GLU A 296 14.56 7.67 26.81
C GLU A 296 15.66 7.24 27.78
N ASN A 297 15.88 8.02 28.84
CA ASN A 297 16.80 7.64 29.92
C ASN A 297 16.18 6.67 30.94
N TYR A 298 15.16 5.90 30.57
CA TYR A 298 14.47 4.94 31.43
C TYR A 298 13.90 3.78 30.59
N CYS A 299 13.55 2.68 31.23
CA CYS A 299 13.06 1.46 30.59
C CYS A 299 11.57 1.28 30.84
N ALA A 300 10.93 0.42 30.05
CA ALA A 300 9.53 0.09 30.23
C ALA A 300 9.33 -1.43 30.33
N TYR A 301 8.42 -1.82 31.20
CA TYR A 301 8.01 -3.18 31.50
C TYR A 301 6.48 -3.28 31.43
N VAL A 302 5.97 -4.31 30.77
CA VAL A 302 4.55 -4.67 30.79
C VAL A 302 4.44 -6.17 31.03
N ASP A 303 3.68 -6.55 32.04
CA ASP A 303 3.21 -7.91 32.25
C ASP A 303 1.70 -7.92 32.08
N VAL A 304 1.21 -8.80 31.22
CA VAL A 304 -0.21 -8.85 30.88
C VAL A 304 -0.75 -10.26 30.88
N LYS A 305 -2.00 -10.42 31.30
CA LYS A 305 -2.84 -11.59 31.03
C LYS A 305 -4.07 -11.13 30.26
N VAL A 306 -4.09 -11.35 28.94
CA VAL A 306 -5.25 -11.06 28.07
C VAL A 306 -5.94 -12.38 27.74
N LEU A 307 -7.23 -12.53 28.05
CA LEU A 307 -8.01 -13.74 27.71
C LEU A 307 -7.29 -15.06 28.08
N ASN A 308 -6.73 -15.12 29.29
CA ASN A 308 -5.94 -16.24 29.81
C ASN A 308 -4.59 -16.52 29.14
N VAL A 309 -4.10 -15.64 28.27
CA VAL A 309 -2.75 -15.71 27.72
C VAL A 309 -1.85 -14.70 28.43
N ASN A 310 -0.85 -15.20 29.13
CA ASN A 310 0.17 -14.35 29.74
C ASN A 310 1.12 -13.82 28.66
N GLY A 311 1.65 -12.62 28.82
CA GLY A 311 2.70 -12.07 27.97
C GLY A 311 3.48 -10.99 28.67
N ARG A 312 4.72 -10.84 28.25
CA ARG A 312 5.64 -9.84 28.82
C ARG A 312 6.30 -9.05 27.71
N PHE A 313 6.37 -7.75 27.93
CA PHE A 313 7.14 -6.81 27.16
C PHE A 313 8.17 -6.13 28.07
N GLN A 314 9.42 -6.09 27.64
CA GLN A 314 10.47 -5.22 28.17
C GLN A 314 11.09 -4.48 27.01
N GLY A 315 11.32 -3.18 27.17
CA GLY A 315 11.96 -2.38 26.13
C GLY A 315 11.83 -0.88 26.39
N CYS A 316 11.60 -0.13 25.32
CA CYS A 316 11.62 1.33 25.37
C CYS A 316 10.25 1.93 25.68
N PRO A 317 10.20 2.98 26.51
CA PRO A 317 8.98 3.75 26.79
C PRO A 317 8.23 4.21 25.52
N SER A 318 8.94 4.60 24.46
CA SER A 318 8.34 4.95 23.17
C SER A 318 7.43 3.87 22.57
N SER A 319 7.63 2.59 22.92
CA SER A 319 6.81 1.48 22.42
C SER A 319 5.55 1.24 23.25
N ILE A 320 5.43 1.79 24.47
CA ILE A 320 4.32 1.51 25.38
C ILE A 320 2.97 1.89 24.77
N GLN A 321 2.89 3.02 24.07
CA GLN A 321 1.64 3.44 23.46
C GLN A 321 1.09 2.41 22.48
N ASN A 322 1.97 1.79 21.68
CA ASN A 322 1.57 0.76 20.73
C ASN A 322 1.10 -0.51 21.46
N ILE A 323 1.86 -0.93 22.47
CA ILE A 323 1.56 -2.11 23.28
C ILE A 323 0.19 -2.01 23.95
N ILE A 324 -0.11 -0.90 24.63
CA ILE A 324 -1.40 -0.74 25.33
C ILE A 324 -2.55 -0.55 24.32
N THR A 325 -2.32 0.17 23.21
CA THR A 325 -3.35 0.33 22.16
C THR A 325 -3.73 -1.00 21.53
N GLU A 326 -2.75 -1.88 21.30
CA GLU A 326 -3.00 -3.23 20.80
C GLU A 326 -3.85 -4.05 21.78
N ILE A 327 -3.48 -4.06 23.07
CA ILE A 327 -4.28 -4.78 24.08
C ILE A 327 -5.69 -4.21 24.14
N ASN A 328 -5.84 -2.89 24.07
CA ASN A 328 -7.16 -2.24 24.07
C ASN A 328 -8.00 -2.66 22.86
N LYS A 329 -7.40 -2.79 21.67
CA LYS A 329 -8.09 -3.28 20.47
C LYS A 329 -8.58 -4.71 20.64
N GLU A 330 -7.72 -5.62 21.10
CA GLU A 330 -8.05 -7.04 21.30
C GLU A 330 -9.10 -7.25 22.40
N THR A 331 -9.07 -6.40 23.43
CA THR A 331 -10.08 -6.36 24.49
C THR A 331 -11.31 -5.53 24.13
N LYS A 332 -11.48 -5.17 22.85
CA LYS A 332 -12.63 -4.42 22.31
C LYS A 332 -12.93 -3.11 23.06
N GLY A 333 -11.90 -2.38 23.43
CA GLY A 333 -12.01 -1.06 24.06
C GLY A 333 -12.08 -1.07 25.58
N ALA A 334 -11.84 -2.21 26.24
CA ALA A 334 -11.93 -2.32 27.69
C ALA A 334 -10.99 -1.36 28.46
N LEU A 335 -9.94 -0.85 27.82
CA LEU A 335 -8.93 0.05 28.38
C LEU A 335 -9.08 1.51 27.91
N ASN A 336 -10.17 1.88 27.21
CA ASN A 336 -10.35 3.23 26.67
C ASN A 336 -10.16 4.34 27.73
N ASN A 337 -10.60 4.09 28.96
CA ASN A 337 -10.51 5.08 30.05
C ASN A 337 -9.16 5.08 30.79
N THR A 338 -8.29 4.10 30.55
CA THR A 338 -7.00 3.96 31.23
C THR A 338 -5.81 4.25 30.34
N LEU A 339 -5.99 4.31 29.01
CA LEU A 339 -4.91 4.51 28.04
C LEU A 339 -4.05 5.76 28.37
N SER A 340 -4.70 6.91 28.58
CA SER A 340 -3.99 8.15 28.93
C SER A 340 -3.31 8.08 30.30
N SER A 341 -3.86 7.29 31.23
CA SER A 341 -3.24 7.09 32.54
C SER A 341 -1.93 6.31 32.40
N PHE A 342 -1.93 5.20 31.67
CA PHE A 342 -0.72 4.41 31.41
C PHE A 342 0.40 5.27 30.82
N ILE A 343 0.11 6.06 29.77
CA ILE A 343 1.11 6.92 29.15
C ILE A 343 1.65 7.95 30.15
N ASN A 344 0.76 8.59 30.91
CA ASN A 344 1.16 9.59 31.90
C ASN A 344 2.01 8.99 33.03
N LYS A 345 1.65 7.81 33.53
CA LYS A 345 2.40 7.08 34.56
C LYS A 345 3.76 6.64 34.05
N CYS A 346 3.84 6.17 32.80
CA CYS A 346 5.11 5.81 32.19
C CYS A 346 6.03 7.03 32.05
N ASN A 347 5.52 8.17 31.57
CA ASN A 347 6.29 9.41 31.46
C ASN A 347 6.78 9.95 32.81
N LYS A 348 6.05 9.65 33.89
CA LYS A 348 6.45 9.98 35.27
C LYS A 348 7.41 8.97 35.90
N LYS A 349 7.81 7.93 35.17
CA LYS A 349 8.66 6.84 35.65
C LYS A 349 8.04 6.11 36.85
N THR A 350 6.76 5.75 36.69
CA THR A 350 5.96 5.07 37.73
C THR A 350 5.16 3.93 37.12
N TYR A 351 4.63 3.07 37.99
CA TYR A 351 3.81 1.93 37.60
C TYR A 351 2.30 2.25 37.57
N GLU A 352 1.57 1.41 36.83
CA GLU A 352 0.11 1.33 36.84
C GLU A 352 -0.32 -0.13 36.73
N LYS A 353 -1.33 -0.51 37.52
CA LYS A 353 -1.95 -1.83 37.46
C LYS A 353 -3.45 -1.69 37.23
N VAL A 354 -3.95 -2.39 36.22
CA VAL A 354 -5.37 -2.47 35.89
C VAL A 354 -5.78 -3.93 35.83
N ASN A 355 -6.80 -4.31 36.60
CA ASN A 355 -7.40 -5.63 36.54
C ASN A 355 -8.88 -5.48 36.19
N ILE A 356 -9.26 -6.01 35.03
CA ILE A 356 -10.64 -6.19 34.59
C ILE A 356 -10.89 -7.69 34.61
N ILE A 357 -11.68 -8.11 35.60
CA ILE A 357 -11.98 -9.51 35.92
C ILE A 357 -12.27 -10.31 34.63
N ASP A 358 -11.52 -11.41 34.46
CA ASP A 358 -11.59 -12.38 33.36
C ASP A 358 -11.35 -11.84 31.94
N ILE A 359 -11.02 -10.56 31.76
CA ILE A 359 -10.73 -9.96 30.46
C ILE A 359 -9.25 -9.63 30.34
N VAL A 360 -8.73 -8.82 31.26
CA VAL A 360 -7.35 -8.31 31.19
C VAL A 360 -6.80 -7.96 32.56
N ASP A 361 -5.61 -8.47 32.89
CA ASP A 361 -4.78 -8.00 34.00
C ASP A 361 -3.50 -7.41 33.40
N ILE A 362 -3.27 -6.11 33.56
CA ILE A 362 -2.07 -5.40 33.10
C ILE A 362 -1.36 -4.82 34.31
N TYR A 363 -0.06 -5.10 34.37
CA TYR A 363 0.90 -4.34 35.15
C TYR A 363 1.88 -3.67 34.18
N MET A 364 2.04 -2.35 34.28
CA MET A 364 3.02 -1.58 33.52
C MET A 364 3.91 -0.82 34.50
N ASP A 365 5.21 -0.80 34.25
CA ASP A 365 6.14 0.05 34.98
C ASP A 365 7.17 0.67 34.05
N CYS A 366 7.50 1.93 34.27
CA CYS A 366 8.57 2.62 33.57
C CYS A 366 9.58 3.11 34.59
N TYR A 367 10.83 2.64 34.50
CA TYR A 367 11.77 2.68 35.62
C TYR A 367 13.15 3.19 35.21
N ASP A 368 13.74 4.01 36.08
CA ASP A 368 15.10 4.54 35.94
C ASP A 368 16.16 3.61 36.58
N GLY A 369 15.76 2.62 37.38
CA GLY A 369 16.66 1.61 37.95
C GLY A 369 17.04 0.47 36.99
N ASP A 370 17.64 -0.58 37.54
CA ASP A 370 18.02 -1.80 36.80
C ASP A 370 16.85 -2.76 36.59
N HIS A 371 15.81 -2.66 37.43
CA HIS A 371 14.64 -3.53 37.42
C HIS A 371 13.35 -2.75 37.67
N PRO A 372 12.20 -3.24 37.17
CA PRO A 372 10.89 -2.67 37.50
C PRO A 372 10.59 -2.77 39.00
N ASP A 373 9.97 -1.74 39.55
CA ASP A 373 9.51 -1.66 40.93
C ASP A 373 8.20 -2.43 41.12
N MET A 374 8.32 -3.75 41.35
CA MET A 374 7.17 -4.61 41.64
C MET A 374 6.65 -4.50 43.08
N SER A 375 7.14 -3.56 43.89
CA SER A 375 6.78 -3.44 45.32
C SER A 375 5.52 -2.60 45.58
N GLY A 376 4.93 -2.03 44.54
CA GLY A 376 3.80 -1.12 44.60
C GLY A 376 2.49 -1.70 45.13
N ASN A 377 1.98 -1.14 46.23
CA ASN A 377 0.66 -1.43 46.78
C ASN A 377 -0.44 -1.10 45.74
N SER A 378 -1.38 -2.02 45.54
CA SER A 378 -2.40 -1.96 44.49
C SER A 378 -3.35 -0.77 44.66
N SER A 379 -3.44 0.12 43.67
CA SER A 379 -4.55 1.07 43.59
C SER A 379 -4.96 1.38 42.15
N SER A 380 -5.90 0.58 41.65
CA SER A 380 -7.24 1.04 41.28
C SER A 380 -8.02 -0.18 40.76
N THR A 381 -8.75 -0.85 41.65
CA THR A 381 -9.85 -1.71 41.20
C THR A 381 -10.88 -0.78 40.56
N LEU A 382 -10.88 -0.70 39.23
CA LEU A 382 -11.96 -0.08 38.47
C LEU A 382 -13.22 -0.89 38.80
N LYS A 383 -14.01 -0.40 39.77
CA LYS A 383 -15.38 -0.86 39.97
C LYS A 383 -16.14 -0.44 38.71
N ILE A 384 -16.20 -1.34 37.74
CA ILE A 384 -17.12 -1.27 36.62
C ILE A 384 -18.49 -1.05 37.25
N SER A 385 -19.07 0.13 37.02
CA SER A 385 -20.43 0.40 37.48
C SER A 385 -21.33 -0.69 36.88
N LEU A 386 -22.36 -1.14 37.62
CA LEU A 386 -23.26 -2.20 37.18
C LEU A 386 -23.77 -2.00 35.74
N LEU A 387 -23.89 -0.74 35.29
CA LEU A 387 -24.25 -0.35 33.92
C LEU A 387 -23.27 -0.90 32.85
N SER A 388 -21.97 -0.73 33.05
CA SER A 388 -20.95 -1.17 32.07
C SER A 388 -20.86 -2.70 31.98
N PHE A 389 -21.15 -3.41 33.07
CA PHE A 389 -21.27 -4.88 33.06
C PHE A 389 -22.54 -5.34 32.34
N THR A 390 -23.67 -4.65 32.53
CA THR A 390 -24.92 -4.95 31.79
C THR A 390 -24.81 -4.69 30.30
N ILE A 391 -24.05 -3.67 29.87
CA ILE A 391 -23.81 -3.40 28.44
C ILE A 391 -22.95 -4.51 27.83
N LEU A 392 -21.90 -4.97 28.52
CA LEU A 392 -21.08 -6.10 28.06
C LEU A 392 -21.91 -7.39 27.96
N MET A 393 -22.70 -7.71 29.00
CA MET A 393 -23.54 -8.91 29.02
C MET A 393 -24.66 -8.86 27.96
N ALA A 394 -25.32 -7.72 27.78
CA ALA A 394 -26.33 -7.54 26.73
C ALA A 394 -25.71 -7.66 25.33
N TYR A 395 -24.45 -7.26 25.17
CA TYR A 395 -23.73 -7.40 23.91
C TYR A 395 -23.35 -8.85 23.62
N PHE A 396 -22.85 -9.61 24.61
CA PHE A 396 -22.54 -11.04 24.44
C PHE A 396 -23.78 -11.90 24.24
N LEU A 397 -24.89 -11.59 24.93
CA LEU A 397 -26.19 -12.24 24.73
C LEU A 397 -26.81 -11.96 23.35
N ARG A 398 -26.29 -11.00 22.59
CA ARG A 398 -26.76 -10.69 21.23
C ARG A 398 -26.09 -11.56 20.16
N TYR A 399 -25.04 -12.30 20.52
CA TYR A 399 -24.25 -13.14 19.60
C TYR A 399 -24.24 -14.63 19.98
N ILE A 400 -25.08 -15.01 20.95
CA ILE A 400 -25.55 -16.39 21.19
C ILE A 400 -26.98 -16.42 20.68
#